data_AF-A0A450YEW2-F1
#
_entry.id   AF-A0A450YEW2-F1
#
_cell.length_a   1.000
_cell.length_b   1.000
_cell.length_c   1.000
_cell.angle_alpha   90.00
_cell.angle_beta   90.00
_cell.angle_gamma   90.00
#
_symmetry.space_group_name_H-M   'P 1'
#
loop_
_entity.id
_entity.type
_entity.pdbx_description
1 polymer ?
#
loop_
_entity_poly.entity_id
_entity_poly.type
_entity_poly.pdbx_seq_one_letter_code
_entity_poly.pdbx_strand_id
1 'polypeptide(L)'
;MLLYERYLGRPFAAHRDSVSDIVGGVLESAIERILYENGIGYRKMGRAERIPGLDQAPDFVIPDEFNPRVVIEAKVTEDDGRARDKVTRVQHLAALAMEGRSSGQSKFQVVAVIAVRGFKVRREDMKKLLIATRGKVFTLRNLEWLVVNTRVGGFRTR
;
A
#
# COMPACT_ATOMS: atom_id res chain seq x y z
N MET A 1 -2.47 21.74 31.97
CA MET A 1 -3.08 22.12 30.69
C MET A 1 -3.24 20.87 29.82
N LEU A 2 -4.22 20.01 30.12
CA LEU A 2 -4.41 18.68 29.49
C LEU A 2 -5.85 18.46 28.98
N LEU A 3 -6.66 19.53 28.94
CA LEU A 3 -8.10 19.47 28.69
C LEU A 3 -8.51 19.99 27.30
N TYR A 4 -7.68 20.82 26.66
CA TYR A 4 -8.03 21.52 25.40
C TYR A 4 -8.03 20.58 24.17
N GLU A 5 -7.08 19.65 24.07
CA GLU A 5 -7.02 18.66 22.97
C GLU A 5 -8.14 17.60 23.05
N ARG A 6 -8.61 17.25 24.25
CA ARG A 6 -9.74 16.32 24.42
C ARG A 6 -11.08 16.94 24.04
N TYR A 7 -11.24 18.25 24.20
CA TYR A 7 -12.51 18.94 23.94
C TYR A 7 -12.72 19.26 22.45
N LEU A 8 -11.65 19.61 21.72
CA LEU A 8 -11.71 19.92 20.29
C LEU A 8 -11.28 18.77 19.37
N GLY A 9 -10.75 17.66 19.92
CA GLY A 9 -10.08 16.62 19.13
C GLY A 9 -10.97 15.78 18.20
N ARG A 10 -12.30 15.70 18.43
CA ARG A 10 -13.18 14.85 17.58
C ARG A 10 -13.62 15.51 16.26
N PRO A 11 -14.05 16.78 16.21
CA PRO A 11 -14.41 17.44 14.95
C PRO A 11 -13.25 17.54 13.96
N PHE A 12 -12.05 17.92 14.43
CA PHE A 12 -10.86 18.03 13.59
C PHE A 12 -10.31 16.65 13.17
N ALA A 13 -10.40 15.63 14.02
CA ALA A 13 -10.08 14.26 13.63
C ALA A 13 -11.05 13.73 12.56
N ALA A 14 -12.36 13.98 12.69
CA ALA A 14 -13.35 13.56 11.69
C ALA A 14 -13.13 14.26 10.33
N HIS A 15 -12.83 15.56 10.32
CA HIS A 15 -12.49 16.28 9.09
C HIS A 15 -11.21 15.73 8.45
N ARG A 16 -10.15 15.54 9.25
CA ARG A 16 -8.90 14.94 8.78
C ARG A 16 -9.09 13.53 8.24
N ASP A 17 -9.82 12.68 8.96
CA ASP A 17 -10.09 11.30 8.56
C ASP A 17 -10.91 11.28 7.25
N SER A 18 -11.84 12.23 7.08
CA SER A 18 -12.59 12.42 5.82
C SER A 18 -11.68 12.84 4.66
N VAL A 19 -10.73 13.75 4.89
CA VAL A 19 -9.74 14.17 3.88
C VAL A 19 -8.80 13.01 3.52
N SER A 20 -8.33 12.26 4.52
CA SER A 20 -7.51 11.05 4.34
C SER A 20 -8.24 9.98 3.52
N ASP A 21 -9.53 9.74 3.76
CA ASP A 21 -10.34 8.80 2.99
C ASP A 21 -10.52 9.27 1.54
N ILE A 22 -10.76 10.57 1.30
CA ILE A 22 -10.84 11.14 -0.06
C ILE A 22 -9.51 10.96 -0.81
N VAL A 23 -8.39 11.28 -0.18
CA VAL A 23 -7.06 11.14 -0.80
C VAL A 23 -6.70 9.66 -0.99
N GLY A 24 -7.13 8.78 -0.08
CA GLY A 24 -6.97 7.33 -0.19
C GLY A 24 -7.70 6.79 -1.41
N GLY A 25 -8.96 7.20 -1.59
CA GLY A 25 -9.75 6.89 -2.78
C GLY A 25 -9.07 7.35 -4.07
N VAL A 26 -8.48 8.55 -4.09
CA VAL A 26 -7.74 9.05 -5.27
C VAL A 26 -6.53 8.16 -5.60
N LEU A 27 -5.81 7.67 -4.59
CA LEU A 27 -4.63 6.81 -4.80
C LEU A 27 -5.03 5.44 -5.34
N GLU A 28 -6.06 4.84 -4.75
CA GLU A 28 -6.61 3.56 -5.21
C GLU A 28 -7.16 3.67 -6.63
N SER A 29 -7.98 4.69 -6.93
CA SER A 29 -8.50 4.92 -8.27
C SER A 29 -7.40 5.14 -9.31
N ALA A 30 -6.28 5.78 -8.94
CA ALA A 30 -5.13 5.93 -9.83
C ALA A 30 -4.46 4.58 -10.14
N ILE A 31 -4.36 3.68 -9.16
CA ILE A 31 -3.84 2.32 -9.36
C ILE A 31 -4.79 1.53 -10.26
N GLU A 32 -6.09 1.54 -9.97
CA GLU A 32 -7.12 0.87 -10.76
C GLU A 32 -7.08 1.29 -12.22
N ARG A 33 -6.97 2.60 -12.48
CA ARG A 33 -6.81 3.13 -13.84
C ARG A 33 -5.60 2.55 -14.55
N ILE A 34 -4.42 2.55 -13.91
CA ILE A 34 -3.19 2.01 -14.52
C ILE A 34 -3.33 0.52 -14.81
N LEU A 35 -3.92 -0.26 -13.90
CA LEU A 35 -4.13 -1.69 -14.11
C LEU A 35 -5.13 -1.94 -15.26
N TYR A 36 -6.23 -1.19 -15.29
CA TYR A 36 -7.25 -1.27 -16.34
C TYR A 36 -6.70 -0.90 -17.72
N GLU A 37 -6.02 0.25 -17.86
CA GLU A 37 -5.43 0.71 -19.12
C GLU A 37 -4.39 -0.26 -19.69
N ASN A 38 -3.81 -1.11 -18.84
CA ASN A 38 -2.83 -2.11 -19.24
C ASN A 38 -3.41 -3.53 -19.36
N GLY A 39 -4.73 -3.70 -19.23
CA GLY A 39 -5.39 -4.99 -19.32
C GLY A 39 -4.92 -5.99 -18.25
N ILE A 40 -4.71 -5.52 -17.02
CA ILE A 40 -4.26 -6.37 -15.92
C ILE A 40 -5.45 -6.73 -15.04
N GLY A 41 -5.73 -8.03 -14.89
CA GLY A 41 -6.70 -8.52 -13.91
C GLY A 41 -6.21 -8.25 -12.48
N TYR A 42 -7.13 -7.80 -11.62
CA TYR A 42 -6.85 -7.55 -10.22
C TYR A 42 -8.09 -7.80 -9.35
N ARG A 43 -7.85 -8.10 -8.07
CA ARG A 43 -8.86 -8.06 -7.00
C ARG A 43 -8.54 -6.90 -6.08
N LYS A 44 -9.48 -5.96 -5.94
CA LYS A 44 -9.45 -4.94 -4.88
C LYS A 44 -10.10 -5.51 -3.64
N MET A 45 -9.42 -5.41 -2.50
CA MET A 45 -9.90 -5.98 -1.24
C MET A 45 -10.69 -4.95 -0.44
N GLY A 46 -11.84 -5.36 0.08
CA GLY A 46 -12.61 -4.57 1.04
C GLY A 46 -11.98 -4.54 2.44
N ARG A 47 -12.46 -3.59 3.27
CA ARG A 47 -12.13 -3.57 4.70
C ARG A 47 -12.63 -4.87 5.35
N ALA A 48 -11.78 -5.53 6.15
CA ALA A 48 -12.04 -6.79 6.86
C ALA A 48 -12.14 -8.08 6.01
N GLU A 49 -11.81 -8.04 4.72
CA GLU A 49 -11.62 -9.27 3.93
C GLU A 49 -10.35 -10.02 4.37
N ARG A 50 -10.35 -11.35 4.20
CA ARG A 50 -9.21 -12.22 4.54
C ARG A 50 -8.87 -13.11 3.36
N ILE A 51 -7.58 -13.31 3.15
CA ILE A 51 -7.06 -14.26 2.17
C ILE A 51 -6.35 -15.36 2.96
N PRO A 52 -6.54 -16.65 2.63
CA PRO A 52 -5.78 -17.73 3.27
C PRO A 52 -4.26 -17.46 3.20
N GLY A 53 -3.59 -17.47 4.35
CA GLY A 53 -2.16 -17.15 4.45
C GLY A 53 -1.82 -15.65 4.54
N LEU A 54 -2.82 -14.78 4.58
CA LEU A 54 -2.71 -13.34 4.85
C LEU A 54 -3.72 -12.96 5.94
N ASP A 55 -3.21 -12.76 7.14
CA ASP A 55 -3.97 -12.37 8.34
C ASP A 55 -4.55 -10.94 8.23
N GLN A 56 -4.06 -10.14 7.30
CA GLN A 56 -4.68 -8.89 6.84
C GLN A 56 -4.66 -8.83 5.31
N ALA A 57 -5.79 -8.54 4.67
CA ALA A 57 -5.85 -8.36 3.22
C ALA A 57 -5.05 -7.12 2.79
N PRO A 58 -4.22 -7.18 1.74
CA PRO A 58 -3.64 -5.98 1.10
C PRO A 58 -4.73 -5.22 0.32
N ASP A 59 -4.47 -4.01 -0.16
CA ASP A 59 -5.52 -3.24 -0.86
C ASP A 59 -5.80 -3.79 -2.27
N PHE A 60 -4.78 -4.31 -2.96
CA PHE A 60 -4.93 -5.01 -4.24
C PHE A 60 -4.12 -6.30 -4.29
N VAL A 61 -4.66 -7.26 -5.03
CA VAL A 61 -4.02 -8.52 -5.37
C VAL A 61 -4.07 -8.75 -6.87
N ILE A 62 -2.95 -9.22 -7.43
CA ILE A 62 -2.80 -9.49 -8.86
C ILE A 62 -2.28 -10.92 -9.06
N PRO A 63 -2.87 -11.70 -9.97
CA PRO A 63 -4.08 -11.36 -10.72
C PRO A 63 -5.37 -11.48 -9.89
N ASP A 64 -5.37 -12.33 -8.86
CA ASP A 64 -6.54 -12.67 -8.04
C ASP A 64 -6.13 -13.13 -6.63
N GLU A 65 -7.11 -13.23 -5.74
CA GLU A 65 -6.96 -13.64 -4.34
C GLU A 65 -6.61 -15.13 -4.14
N PHE A 66 -6.80 -15.98 -5.14
CA PHE A 66 -6.54 -17.42 -5.03
C PHE A 66 -5.07 -17.75 -5.27
N ASN A 67 -4.42 -17.03 -6.19
CA ASN A 67 -3.00 -17.17 -6.49
C ASN A 67 -2.30 -15.80 -6.59
N PRO A 68 -2.16 -15.08 -5.46
CA PRO A 68 -1.50 -13.78 -5.43
C PRO A 68 -0.05 -13.88 -5.91
N ARG A 69 0.30 -13.08 -6.93
CA ARG A 69 1.67 -12.95 -7.46
C ARG A 69 2.26 -11.58 -7.19
N VAL A 70 1.41 -10.56 -7.13
CA VAL A 70 1.75 -9.21 -6.65
C VAL A 70 0.67 -8.75 -5.68
N VAL A 71 1.08 -8.13 -4.58
CA VAL A 71 0.19 -7.42 -3.67
C VAL A 71 0.58 -5.95 -3.67
N ILE A 72 -0.41 -5.06 -3.76
CA ILE A 72 -0.21 -3.62 -3.73
C ILE A 72 -0.90 -3.07 -2.49
N GLU A 73 -0.17 -2.26 -1.75
CA GLU A 73 -0.65 -1.56 -0.58
C GLU A 73 -0.56 -0.05 -0.84
N ALA A 74 -1.70 0.62 -0.81
CA ALA A 74 -1.88 2.05 -1.05
C ALA A 74 -1.97 2.79 0.29
N LYS A 75 -1.07 3.76 0.52
CA LYS A 75 -1.01 4.49 1.80
C LYS A 75 -0.92 5.99 1.60
N VAL A 76 -1.84 6.69 2.25
CA VAL A 76 -1.75 8.15 2.43
C VAL A 76 -1.07 8.46 3.75
N THR A 77 -0.03 9.28 3.75
CA THR A 77 0.60 9.81 4.97
C THR A 77 0.27 11.29 5.14
N GLU A 78 -0.60 11.57 6.10
CA GLU A 78 -0.79 12.92 6.66
C GLU A 78 0.09 13.02 7.91
N ASP A 79 0.77 14.16 8.07
CA ASP A 79 2.03 14.30 8.82
C ASP A 79 1.93 14.12 10.36
N ASP A 80 0.76 13.87 10.94
CA ASP A 80 0.58 13.82 12.39
C ASP A 80 0.65 12.38 12.95
N GLY A 81 1.83 12.00 13.45
CA GLY A 81 2.02 10.94 14.46
C GLY A 81 1.75 9.47 14.07
N ARG A 82 0.88 9.16 13.10
CA ARG A 82 0.41 7.79 12.78
C ARG A 82 1.07 7.13 11.56
N ALA A 83 2.20 7.64 11.08
CA ALA A 83 2.91 7.02 9.95
C ALA A 83 3.65 5.72 10.33
N ARG A 84 3.99 5.54 11.61
CA ARG A 84 4.72 4.36 12.12
C ARG A 84 3.91 3.08 11.94
N ASP A 85 2.62 3.11 12.30
CA ASP A 85 1.71 1.95 12.18
C ASP A 85 1.50 1.54 10.72
N LYS A 86 1.64 2.49 9.79
CA LYS A 86 1.41 2.26 8.37
C LYS A 86 2.56 1.52 7.70
N VAL A 87 3.83 1.76 8.05
CA VAL A 87 4.98 1.01 7.51
C VAL A 87 4.97 -0.45 7.97
N THR A 88 4.50 -0.71 9.19
CA THR A 88 4.43 -2.05 9.78
C THR A 88 3.63 -3.03 8.90
N ARG A 89 2.53 -2.59 8.28
CA ARG A 89 1.72 -3.46 7.39
C ARG A 89 2.49 -3.91 6.14
N VAL A 90 3.27 -3.03 5.52
CA VAL A 90 4.12 -3.39 4.36
C VAL A 90 5.24 -4.35 4.79
N GLN A 91 5.84 -4.11 5.96
CA GLN A 91 6.86 -5.01 6.51
C GLN A 91 6.30 -6.40 6.83
N HIS A 92 5.09 -6.46 7.36
CA HIS A 92 4.39 -7.71 7.64
C HIS A 92 4.09 -8.49 6.35
N LEU A 93 3.52 -7.83 5.35
CA LEU A 93 3.31 -8.43 4.03
C LEU A 93 4.62 -8.94 3.42
N ALA A 94 5.71 -8.19 3.55
CA ALA A 94 7.03 -8.61 3.08
C ALA A 94 7.58 -9.83 3.84
N ALA A 95 7.34 -9.93 5.14
CA ALA A 95 7.71 -11.09 5.95
C ALA A 95 6.93 -12.34 5.53
N LEU A 96 5.61 -12.24 5.38
CA LEU A 96 4.75 -13.31 4.86
C LEU A 96 5.17 -13.75 3.46
N ALA A 97 5.56 -12.80 2.62
CA ALA A 97 6.04 -13.08 1.27
C ALA A 97 7.34 -13.91 1.25
N MET A 98 8.09 -13.95 2.35
CA MET A 98 9.36 -14.68 2.48
C MET A 98 9.25 -15.98 3.28
N GLU A 99 8.17 -16.16 4.04
CA GLU A 99 7.97 -17.30 4.92
C GLU A 99 7.99 -18.65 4.17
N GLY A 100 8.75 -19.62 4.68
CA GLY A 100 8.81 -20.98 4.13
C GLY A 100 9.61 -21.12 2.82
N ARG A 101 10.44 -20.14 2.45
CA ARG A 101 11.29 -20.18 1.24
C ARG A 101 12.77 -20.11 1.61
N SER A 102 13.56 -21.10 1.16
CA SER A 102 14.99 -21.22 1.44
C SER A 102 15.92 -20.50 0.45
N SER A 103 15.40 -19.99 -0.68
CA SER A 103 16.25 -19.54 -1.82
C SER A 103 16.01 -18.10 -2.32
N GLY A 104 15.53 -17.19 -1.46
CA GLY A 104 15.35 -15.78 -1.84
C GLY A 104 14.17 -15.50 -2.79
N GLN A 105 13.48 -16.56 -3.23
CA GLN A 105 12.26 -16.48 -4.02
C GLN A 105 11.04 -16.19 -3.14
N SER A 106 10.51 -14.98 -3.23
CA SER A 106 9.30 -14.58 -2.53
C SER A 106 8.03 -15.20 -3.15
N LYS A 107 7.04 -15.55 -2.31
CA LYS A 107 5.71 -16.07 -2.70
C LYS A 107 4.98 -15.10 -3.63
N PHE A 108 4.97 -13.81 -3.29
CA PHE A 108 4.40 -12.72 -4.07
C PHE A 108 5.26 -11.46 -3.94
N GLN A 109 5.23 -10.57 -4.93
CA GLN A 109 5.93 -9.28 -4.82
C GLN A 109 5.08 -8.27 -4.06
N VAL A 110 5.68 -7.58 -3.08
CA VAL A 110 5.02 -6.49 -2.36
C VAL A 110 5.38 -5.16 -3.04
N VAL A 111 4.36 -4.37 -3.36
CA VAL A 111 4.48 -3.03 -3.94
C VAL A 111 3.79 -2.03 -3.01
N ALA A 112 4.46 -0.92 -2.70
CA ALA A 112 3.87 0.16 -1.92
C ALA A 112 3.60 1.35 -2.83
N VAL A 113 2.40 1.92 -2.76
CA VAL A 113 2.06 3.19 -3.41
C VAL A 113 1.73 4.21 -2.34
N ILE A 114 2.38 5.37 -2.39
CA ILE A 114 2.32 6.39 -1.34
C ILE A 114 1.92 7.77 -1.88
N ALA A 115 1.04 8.47 -1.17
CA ALA A 115 0.77 9.88 -1.42
C ALA A 115 1.77 10.74 -0.63
N VAL A 116 2.60 11.51 -1.35
CA VAL A 116 3.77 12.19 -0.78
C VAL A 116 3.36 13.52 -0.15
N ARG A 117 3.12 13.52 1.17
CA ARG A 117 3.25 14.74 1.98
C ARG A 117 4.18 14.55 3.17
N GLY A 118 4.15 13.41 3.88
CA GLY A 118 4.97 13.17 5.10
C GLY A 118 6.32 12.45 4.95
N PHE A 119 6.70 11.93 3.77
CA PHE A 119 7.93 11.13 3.63
C PHE A 119 9.23 11.93 3.46
N LYS A 120 9.15 13.24 3.20
CA LYS A 120 10.33 14.12 3.18
C LYS A 120 10.92 14.31 4.59
N VAL A 121 10.08 14.14 5.63
CA VAL A 121 10.43 14.35 7.05
C VAL A 121 10.88 13.04 7.72
N ARG A 122 10.58 11.86 7.14
CA ARG A 122 10.79 10.54 7.77
C ARG A 122 11.64 9.58 6.92
N ARG A 123 12.93 9.88 6.79
CA ARG A 123 13.91 9.06 6.03
C ARG A 123 13.96 7.60 6.48
N GLU A 124 13.83 7.33 7.78
CA GLU A 124 13.85 5.95 8.30
C GLU A 124 12.63 5.12 7.89
N ASP A 125 11.45 5.74 7.84
CA ASP A 125 10.24 5.06 7.38
C ASP A 125 10.31 4.75 5.88
N MET A 126 10.86 5.68 5.09
CA MET A 126 11.15 5.44 3.68
C MET A 126 12.18 4.32 3.49
N LYS A 127 13.26 4.30 4.28
CA LYS A 127 14.28 3.25 4.25
C LYS A 127 13.67 1.87 4.51
N LYS A 128 12.81 1.75 5.53
CA LYS A 128 12.10 0.50 5.85
C LYS A 128 11.20 0.05 4.69
N LEU A 129 10.46 0.97 4.07
CA LEU A 129 9.62 0.67 2.90
C LEU A 129 10.46 0.18 1.71
N LEU A 130 11.56 0.87 1.40
CA LEU A 130 12.45 0.48 0.31
C LEU A 130 13.06 -0.90 0.55
N ILE A 131 13.47 -1.22 1.78
CA ILE A 131 13.99 -2.55 2.12
C ILE A 131 12.88 -3.61 2.00
N ALA A 132 11.73 -3.38 2.61
CA ALA A 132 10.62 -4.35 2.63
C ALA A 132 10.08 -4.67 1.24
N THR A 133 9.97 -3.66 0.37
CA THR A 133 9.46 -3.80 -1.00
C THR A 133 10.57 -4.06 -2.03
N ARG A 134 11.84 -4.16 -1.62
CA ARG A 134 13.01 -4.24 -2.52
C ARG A 134 13.00 -3.13 -3.58
N GLY A 135 12.69 -1.91 -3.15
CA GLY A 135 12.65 -0.70 -3.98
C GLY A 135 11.36 -0.48 -4.77
N LYS A 136 10.33 -1.33 -4.62
CA LYS A 136 9.04 -1.19 -5.34
C LYS A 136 8.10 -0.25 -4.60
N VAL A 137 8.52 1.01 -4.50
CA VAL A 137 7.75 2.11 -3.91
C VAL A 137 7.43 3.14 -4.98
N PHE A 138 6.14 3.45 -5.14
CA PHE A 138 5.63 4.41 -6.13
C PHE A 138 4.84 5.52 -5.44
N THR A 139 4.67 6.59 -6.18
CA THR A 139 3.90 7.79 -5.84
C THR A 139 2.99 8.08 -7.01
N LEU A 140 1.99 8.95 -6.84
CA LEU A 140 1.17 9.40 -7.97
C LEU A 140 1.99 9.97 -9.13
N ARG A 141 3.16 10.55 -8.86
CA ARG A 141 4.03 11.16 -9.88
C ARG A 141 4.76 10.17 -10.77
N ASN A 142 4.95 8.93 -10.31
CA ASN A 142 5.69 7.90 -11.04
C ASN A 142 4.92 6.59 -11.14
N LEU A 143 3.60 6.63 -10.93
CA LEU A 143 2.74 5.44 -10.94
C LEU A 143 2.67 4.77 -12.31
N GLU A 144 2.85 5.54 -13.40
CA GLU A 144 2.98 5.02 -14.78
C GLU A 144 4.09 3.96 -14.93
N TRP A 145 5.14 4.04 -14.10
CA TRP A 145 6.26 3.10 -14.11
C TRP A 145 5.97 1.79 -13.37
N LEU A 146 4.84 1.69 -12.67
CA LEU A 146 4.46 0.54 -11.84
C LEU A 146 4.48 -0.75 -12.66
N VAL A 147 3.86 -0.73 -13.85
CA VAL A 147 3.72 -1.94 -14.68
C VAL A 147 5.07 -2.42 -15.20
N VAL A 148 5.92 -1.50 -15.65
CA VAL A 148 7.24 -1.81 -16.22
C VAL A 148 8.24 -2.27 -15.16
N ASN A 149 8.17 -1.69 -13.96
CA ASN A 149 9.17 -1.94 -12.92
C ASN A 149 8.75 -3.00 -11.89
N THR A 150 7.63 -3.68 -12.08
CA THR A 150 7.17 -4.74 -11.18
C THR A 150 6.78 -5.98 -11.97
N ARG A 151 6.47 -7.08 -11.27
CA ARG A 151 5.95 -8.32 -11.89
C ARG A 151 4.55 -8.15 -12.48
N VAL A 152 3.89 -7.02 -12.22
CA VAL A 152 2.58 -6.66 -12.74
C VAL A 152 2.56 -6.69 -14.28
N GLY A 153 3.63 -6.26 -14.94
CA GLY A 153 3.73 -6.30 -16.41
C GLY A 153 3.62 -7.69 -17.03
N GLY A 154 3.87 -8.76 -16.26
CA GLY A 154 3.69 -10.14 -16.72
C GLY A 154 2.22 -10.59 -16.84
N PHE A 155 1.26 -9.77 -16.39
CA PHE A 155 -0.17 -10.09 -16.36
C PHE A 155 -1.01 -9.29 -17.38
N ARG A 156 -0.36 -8.58 -18.32
CA ARG A 156 -1.08 -7.89 -19.39
C ARG A 156 -1.81 -8.90 -20.27
N THR A 157 -3.12 -8.77 -20.42
CA THR A 157 -3.86 -9.50 -21.45
C THR A 157 -3.46 -8.96 -22.83
N ARG A 158 -3.24 -9.86 -23.79
CA ARG A 158 -2.95 -9.50 -25.19
C ARG A 158 -4.17 -8.93 -25.88
#